data_AF-A0A920DUH8-F1
#
_entry.id   AF-A0A920DUH8-F1
#
_cell.length_a   1.000
_cell.length_b   1.000
_cell.length_c   1.000
_cell.angle_alpha   90.00
_cell.angle_beta   90.00
_cell.angle_gamma   90.00
#
_symmetry.space_group_name_H-M   'P 1'
#
loop_
_entity.id
_entity.type
_entity.pdbx_description
1 polymer ?
#
loop_
_entity_poly.entity_id
_entity_poly.type
_entity_poly.pdbx_seq_one_letter_code
_entity_poly.pdbx_strand_id
1 'polypeptide(L)'
;MRYGSPAIADVLTEMFEAGVQKLAVLPLYPQYGGPTTGSTFDEVSSDLTRRRWLPALRFISSYHDDPRYIAAVADSIRATGQHMGAQTNWCCPTTVCPSGICSRATLSLSVPQNVSTLLASNWTCQKTR
;
A
#
# COMPACT_ATOMS: atom_id res chain seq x y z
N MET A 1 -13.30 10.30 -4.19
CA MET A 1 -13.04 8.97 -4.79
C MET A 1 -13.02 9.10 -6.32
N ARG A 2 -12.17 8.33 -7.02
CA ARG A 2 -12.09 8.39 -8.49
C ARG A 2 -13.36 7.88 -9.18
N TYR A 3 -13.94 6.79 -8.66
CA TYR A 3 -15.10 6.10 -9.22
C TYR A 3 -16.22 5.87 -8.18
N GLY A 4 -16.25 6.68 -7.11
CA GLY A 4 -17.20 6.48 -6.01
C GLY A 4 -17.62 7.80 -5.37
N SER A 5 -18.45 7.70 -4.33
CA SER A 5 -18.90 8.85 -3.53
C SER A 5 -18.11 8.94 -2.21
N PRO A 6 -17.68 10.13 -1.78
CA PRO A 6 -17.81 11.43 -2.48
C PRO A 6 -16.86 11.51 -3.69
N ALA A 7 -17.24 12.23 -4.75
CA ALA A 7 -16.38 12.41 -5.93
C ALA A 7 -15.21 13.37 -5.63
N ILE A 8 -14.12 13.30 -6.40
CA ILE A 8 -12.96 14.19 -6.19
C ILE A 8 -13.35 15.67 -6.36
N ALA A 9 -14.13 16.01 -7.38
CA ALA A 9 -14.55 17.38 -7.65
C ALA A 9 -15.40 17.99 -6.53
N ASP A 10 -16.28 17.19 -5.91
CA ASP A 10 -17.15 17.63 -4.83
C ASP A 10 -16.32 18.00 -3.60
N VAL A 11 -15.41 17.10 -3.19
CA VAL A 11 -14.51 17.32 -2.05
C VAL A 11 -13.57 18.50 -2.29
N LEU A 12 -13.05 18.65 -3.52
CA LEU A 12 -12.24 19.81 -3.86
C LEU A 12 -13.06 21.10 -3.69
N THR A 13 -14.27 21.15 -4.22
CA THR A 13 -15.15 22.33 -4.11
C THR A 13 -15.39 22.72 -2.65
N GLU A 14 -15.75 21.76 -1.80
CA GLU A 14 -15.91 21.98 -0.35
C GLU A 14 -14.63 22.53 0.29
N MET A 15 -13.46 21.98 -0.06
CA MET A 15 -12.16 22.48 0.45
C MET A 15 -11.88 23.92 -0.01
N PHE A 16 -12.20 24.27 -1.25
CA PHE A 16 -12.03 25.64 -1.77
C PHE A 16 -12.97 26.62 -1.08
N GLU A 17 -14.23 26.23 -0.85
CA GLU A 17 -15.22 27.03 -0.11
C GLU A 17 -14.79 27.24 1.35
N ALA A 18 -14.16 26.24 1.96
CA ALA A 18 -13.56 26.34 3.29
C ALA A 18 -12.26 27.19 3.32
N GLY A 19 -11.78 27.69 2.17
CA GLY A 19 -10.59 28.54 2.08
C GLY A 19 -9.25 27.81 2.21
N VAL A 20 -9.20 26.51 1.89
CA VAL A 20 -7.97 25.71 1.95
C VAL A 20 -6.92 26.24 0.97
N GLN A 21 -5.75 26.59 1.51
CA GLN A 21 -4.63 27.15 0.71
C GLN A 21 -3.57 26.13 0.29
N LYS A 22 -3.50 25.00 1.00
CA LYS A 22 -2.50 23.96 0.79
C LYS A 22 -3.22 22.63 0.64
N LEU A 23 -3.05 22.01 -0.51
CA LEU A 23 -3.68 20.75 -0.86
C LEU A 23 -2.62 19.66 -0.92
N ALA A 24 -2.70 18.69 -0.01
CA ALA A 24 -1.88 17.48 -0.04
C ALA A 24 -2.73 16.31 -0.55
N VAL A 25 -2.31 15.69 -1.64
CA VAL A 25 -2.97 14.52 -2.21
C VAL A 25 -2.10 13.31 -1.94
N LEU A 26 -2.61 12.41 -1.11
CA LEU A 26 -1.99 11.13 -0.76
C LEU A 26 -2.89 9.99 -1.29
N PRO A 27 -2.51 9.35 -2.41
CA PRO A 27 -3.16 8.13 -2.88
C PRO A 27 -3.07 7.03 -1.83
N LEU A 28 -4.10 6.20 -1.69
CA LEU A 28 -4.07 5.05 -0.77
C LEU A 28 -3.18 3.88 -1.28
N TYR A 29 -2.78 3.96 -2.55
CA TYR A 29 -1.89 2.98 -3.19
C TYR A 29 -0.43 3.40 -2.94
N PRO A 30 0.37 2.61 -2.20
CA PRO A 30 1.73 3.00 -1.83
C PRO A 30 2.72 2.90 -2.99
N GLN A 31 2.47 2.01 -3.96
CA GLN A 31 3.21 1.93 -5.22
C GLN A 31 2.49 2.72 -6.32
N TYR A 32 3.25 3.50 -7.08
CA TYR A 32 2.72 4.21 -8.23
C TYR A 32 2.20 3.23 -9.30
N GLY A 33 1.01 3.53 -9.82
CA GLY A 33 0.45 2.87 -10.99
C GLY A 33 -0.24 3.89 -11.89
N GLY A 34 0.01 3.81 -13.19
CA GLY A 34 -0.66 4.64 -14.21
C GLY A 34 -2.20 4.60 -14.10
N PRO A 35 -2.85 3.42 -14.10
CA PRO A 35 -4.32 3.34 -14.06
C PRO A 35 -4.93 3.72 -12.71
N THR A 36 -4.13 3.92 -11.66
CA THR A 36 -4.62 4.20 -10.30
C THR A 36 -4.17 5.57 -9.80
N THR A 37 -2.87 5.74 -9.55
CA THR A 37 -2.29 6.98 -9.05
C THR A 37 -2.26 8.04 -10.13
N GLY A 38 -1.86 7.67 -11.35
CA GLY A 38 -1.90 8.55 -12.52
C GLY A 38 -3.32 9.02 -12.82
N SER A 39 -4.27 8.08 -12.92
CA SER A 39 -5.67 8.42 -13.19
C SER A 39 -6.33 9.30 -12.12
N THR A 40 -5.86 9.22 -10.87
CA THR A 40 -6.28 10.13 -9.77
C THR A 40 -5.67 11.51 -9.96
N PHE A 41 -4.39 11.60 -10.32
CA PHE A 41 -3.73 12.88 -10.62
C PHE A 41 -4.38 13.61 -11.81
N ASP A 42 -4.75 12.88 -12.85
CA ASP A 42 -5.41 13.43 -14.04
C ASP A 42 -6.74 14.10 -13.67
N GLU A 43 -7.53 13.47 -12.80
CA GLU A 43 -8.82 14.03 -12.35
C GLU A 43 -8.64 15.28 -11.50
N VAL A 44 -7.68 15.26 -10.56
CA VAL A 44 -7.37 16.44 -9.74
C VAL A 44 -6.89 17.59 -10.63
N SER A 45 -5.98 17.30 -11.57
CA SER A 45 -5.44 18.30 -12.49
C SER A 45 -6.53 18.87 -13.39
N SER A 46 -7.40 18.02 -13.95
CA SER A 46 -8.56 18.43 -14.74
C SER A 46 -9.45 19.43 -13.99
N ASP A 47 -9.76 19.16 -12.72
CA ASP A 47 -10.54 20.08 -11.90
C ASP A 47 -9.82 21.40 -11.63
N LEU A 48 -8.54 21.33 -11.27
CA LEU A 48 -7.72 22.51 -11.00
C LEU A 48 -7.58 23.42 -12.24
N THR A 49 -7.50 22.87 -13.45
CA THR A 49 -7.42 23.70 -14.69
C THR A 49 -8.66 24.56 -14.94
N ARG A 50 -9.81 24.18 -14.37
CA ARG A 50 -11.06 24.96 -14.50
C ARG A 50 -11.16 26.10 -13.49
N ARG A 51 -10.29 26.13 -12.48
CA ARG A 51 -10.34 27.11 -11.38
C ARG A 51 -9.46 28.31 -11.67
N ARG A 52 -9.93 29.50 -11.29
CA ARG A 52 -9.19 30.75 -11.49
C ARG A 52 -7.97 30.87 -10.57
N TRP A 53 -8.08 30.33 -9.36
CA TRP A 53 -7.06 30.37 -8.33
C TRP A 53 -6.66 28.94 -7.96
N LEU A 54 -5.37 28.72 -7.73
CA LEU A 54 -4.77 27.42 -7.47
C LEU A 54 -4.14 27.38 -6.06
N PRO A 55 -4.38 26.32 -5.27
CA PRO A 55 -3.73 26.13 -3.99
C PRO A 55 -2.30 25.61 -4.19
N ALA A 56 -1.49 25.67 -3.13
CA ALA A 56 -0.21 24.99 -3.11
C ALA A 56 -0.43 23.46 -3.11
N LEU A 57 -0.26 22.83 -4.26
CA LEU A 57 -0.45 21.40 -4.45
C LEU A 57 0.81 20.59 -4.10
N ARG A 58 0.65 19.58 -3.26
CA ARG A 58 1.65 18.54 -2.99
C ARG A 58 1.04 17.18 -3.32
N PHE A 59 1.53 16.56 -4.38
CA PHE A 59 1.08 15.23 -4.79
C PHE A 59 2.14 14.19 -4.43
N ILE A 60 1.75 13.16 -3.68
CA ILE A 60 2.65 12.08 -3.27
C ILE A 60 2.45 10.90 -4.24
N SER A 61 3.44 10.64 -5.09
CA SER A 61 3.33 9.62 -6.15
C SER A 61 3.57 8.20 -5.66
N SER A 62 4.42 8.02 -4.66
CA SER A 62 4.81 6.72 -4.11
C SER A 62 5.42 6.89 -2.72
N TYR A 63 5.16 5.95 -1.82
CA TYR A 63 5.69 5.93 -0.46
C TYR A 63 5.91 4.51 0.10
N HIS A 64 5.97 3.51 -0.78
CA HIS A 64 6.12 2.10 -0.40
C HIS A 64 7.48 1.78 0.26
N ASP A 65 8.49 2.61 0.04
CA ASP A 65 9.84 2.50 0.58
C ASP A 65 10.04 3.31 1.87
N ASP A 66 9.03 4.02 2.36
CA ASP A 66 9.12 4.76 3.62
C ASP A 66 9.31 3.76 4.79
N PRO A 67 10.38 3.90 5.61
CA PRO A 67 10.65 2.99 6.71
C PRO A 67 9.50 2.86 7.72
N ARG A 68 8.72 3.94 7.92
CA ARG A 68 7.57 3.94 8.82
C ARG A 68 6.40 3.18 8.24
N TYR A 69 6.17 3.30 6.92
CA TYR A 69 5.18 2.50 6.22
C TYR A 69 5.55 1.01 6.30
N ILE A 70 6.81 0.68 6.03
CA ILE A 70 7.34 -0.68 6.14
C ILE A 70 7.14 -1.24 7.56
N ALA A 71 7.49 -0.47 8.58
CA ALA A 71 7.33 -0.88 9.98
C ALA A 71 5.85 -1.15 10.32
N ALA A 72 4.94 -0.24 9.93
CA ALA A 72 3.51 -0.39 10.17
C ALA A 72 2.94 -1.66 9.52
N VAL A 73 3.33 -1.97 8.28
CA VAL A 73 2.91 -3.19 7.59
C VAL A 73 3.47 -4.43 8.30
N ALA A 74 4.74 -4.41 8.70
CA ALA A 74 5.35 -5.52 9.44
C ALA A 74 4.64 -5.78 10.78
N ASP A 75 4.26 -4.72 11.51
CA ASP A 75 3.50 -4.83 12.76
C ASP A 75 2.09 -5.38 12.53
N SER A 76 1.40 -4.96 11.48
CA SER A 76 0.10 -5.51 11.10
C SER A 76 0.16 -7.01 10.80
N ILE A 77 1.22 -7.46 10.13
CA ILE A 77 1.44 -8.89 9.84
C ILE A 77 1.69 -9.66 11.14
N ARG A 78 2.54 -9.14 12.03
CA ARG A 78 2.83 -9.76 13.34
C ARG A 78 1.57 -9.87 14.20
N ALA A 79 0.78 -8.81 14.28
CA ALA A 79 -0.49 -8.81 15.02
C ALA A 79 -1.45 -9.86 14.47
N THR A 80 -1.57 -9.95 13.14
CA THR A 80 -2.41 -10.96 12.48
C THR A 80 -1.93 -12.38 12.79
N GLY A 81 -0.62 -12.64 12.77
CA GLY A 81 -0.03 -13.93 13.13
C GLY A 81 -0.20 -14.31 14.61
N GLN A 82 -0.35 -13.34 15.51
CA GLN A 82 -0.69 -13.57 16.91
C GLN A 82 -2.18 -13.93 17.09
N HIS A 83 -3.07 -13.33 16.29
CA HIS A 83 -4.50 -13.66 16.27
C HIS A 83 -4.79 -15.02 15.60
N MET A 84 -4.06 -15.34 14.54
CA MET A 84 -4.11 -16.64 13.85
C MET A 84 -3.14 -17.61 14.52
N GLY A 85 -3.43 -18.01 15.76
CA GLY A 85 -2.54 -18.85 16.58
C GLY A 85 -1.83 -19.95 15.78
N ALA A 86 -0.53 -19.76 15.54
CA ALA A 86 0.42 -20.75 15.02
C ALA A 86 -0.08 -21.66 13.85
N GLN A 87 -0.93 -21.17 12.94
CA GLN A 87 -1.19 -21.88 11.68
C GLN A 87 -0.11 -21.51 10.66
N THR A 88 1.07 -22.10 10.85
CA THR A 88 2.23 -22.01 9.94
C THR A 88 2.05 -22.84 8.66
N ASN A 89 0.91 -22.68 8.00
CA ASN A 89 0.64 -23.21 6.67
C ASN A 89 0.00 -22.11 5.80
N TRP A 90 0.56 -20.91 5.85
CA TRP A 90 0.36 -19.91 4.81
C TRP A 90 1.07 -20.38 3.54
N CYS A 91 0.34 -21.14 2.71
CA CYS A 91 0.78 -21.40 1.35
C CYS A 91 0.71 -20.08 0.56
N CYS A 92 1.87 -19.66 0.04
CA CYS A 92 1.93 -18.56 -0.92
C CYS A 92 0.98 -18.86 -2.11
N PRO A 93 0.03 -17.96 -2.46
CA PRO A 93 -1.00 -18.26 -3.45
C PRO A 93 -0.43 -18.49 -4.87
N THR A 94 0.82 -18.10 -5.13
CA THR A 94 1.48 -18.22 -6.44
C THR A 94 2.42 -19.42 -6.57
N THR A 95 2.60 -20.24 -5.54
CA THR A 95 3.45 -21.44 -5.63
C THR A 95 2.69 -22.67 -5.16
N VAL A 96 2.14 -23.41 -6.12
CA VAL A 96 1.64 -24.77 -5.88
C VAL A 96 2.81 -25.61 -5.37
N CYS A 97 2.75 -26.02 -4.10
CA CYS A 97 3.73 -26.95 -3.53
C CYS A 97 3.39 -28.36 -4.04
N PRO A 98 4.22 -29.02 -4.85
CA PRO A 98 3.83 -30.28 -5.53
C PRO A 98 3.58 -31.47 -4.60
N SER A 99 3.98 -31.38 -3.33
CA SER A 99 3.99 -32.51 -2.38
C SER A 99 3.07 -32.34 -1.16
N GLY A 100 2.17 -31.34 -1.15
CA GLY A 100 1.02 -31.31 -0.24
C GLY A 100 1.28 -31.14 1.27
N ILE A 101 2.52 -30.95 1.72
CA ILE A 101 2.84 -30.77 3.15
C ILE A 101 3.82 -29.60 3.31
N CYS A 102 3.38 -28.54 3.98
CA CYS A 102 4.21 -27.41 4.38
C CYS A 102 4.49 -27.55 5.88
N SER A 103 5.68 -28.01 6.27
CA SER A 103 6.08 -28.12 7.68
C SER A 103 6.87 -26.89 8.13
N ARG A 104 6.29 -26.17 9.10
CA ARG A 104 6.84 -25.18 10.04
C ARG A 104 8.08 -24.38 9.58
N ALA A 105 7.86 -23.17 9.07
CA ALA A 105 8.90 -22.17 8.86
C ALA A 105 9.21 -21.40 10.16
N THR A 106 10.48 -21.26 10.52
CA THR A 106 10.94 -20.41 11.62
C THR A 106 11.23 -19.02 11.09
N LEU A 107 10.51 -18.01 11.57
CA LEU A 107 10.65 -16.63 11.13
C LEU A 107 11.89 -15.98 11.77
N SER A 108 13.01 -15.96 11.06
CA SER A 108 14.12 -15.05 11.39
C SER A 108 13.98 -13.80 10.50
N LEU A 109 13.86 -12.62 11.09
CA LEU A 109 13.71 -11.36 10.36
C LEU A 109 15.01 -10.56 10.48
N SER A 110 15.86 -10.64 9.46
CA SER A 110 16.79 -9.54 9.17
C SER A 110 16.02 -8.47 8.40
N VAL A 111 16.09 -7.21 8.86
CA VAL A 111 15.36 -6.07 8.29
C VAL A 111 15.86 -5.81 6.86
N PRO A 112 15.05 -6.04 5.82
CA PRO A 112 15.47 -5.77 4.45
C PRO A 112 15.03 -4.37 3.98
N GLN A 113 15.73 -3.87 2.97
CA GLN A 113 15.62 -2.51 2.42
C GLN A 113 14.37 -2.26 1.56
N ASN A 114 13.48 -3.25 1.35
CA ASN A 114 12.23 -3.08 0.61
C ASN A 114 11.13 -4.09 1.02
N VAL A 115 9.87 -3.78 0.68
CA VAL A 115 8.67 -4.58 1.03
C VAL A 115 8.68 -5.98 0.41
N SER A 116 9.19 -6.13 -0.82
CA SER A 116 9.24 -7.44 -1.50
C SER A 116 10.21 -8.42 -0.83
N THR A 117 11.30 -7.93 -0.26
CA THR A 117 12.30 -8.76 0.42
C THR A 117 11.88 -9.13 1.85
N LEU A 118 10.92 -8.42 2.47
CA LEU A 118 10.39 -8.78 3.79
C LEU A 118 9.68 -10.13 3.81
N LEU A 119 9.11 -10.55 2.68
CA LEU A 119 8.34 -11.78 2.60
C LEU A 119 9.18 -13.01 2.23
N ALA A 120 10.40 -12.85 1.72
CA ALA A 120 11.14 -13.93 1.09
C ALA A 120 12.34 -14.47 1.90
N SER A 121 12.82 -13.76 2.93
CA SER A 121 14.17 -13.99 3.45
C SER A 121 14.38 -15.20 4.38
N ASN A 122 13.36 -16.01 4.71
CA ASN A 122 13.58 -17.24 5.52
C ASN A 122 12.62 -18.41 5.24
N TRP A 123 12.29 -18.64 3.97
CA TRP A 123 11.48 -19.82 3.58
C TRP A 123 12.36 -20.90 2.93
N THR A 124 13.20 -21.58 3.71
CA THR A 124 13.82 -22.83 3.24
C THR A 124 12.85 -23.98 3.41
N CYS A 125 12.32 -24.49 2.29
CA CYS A 125 11.56 -25.74 2.24
C CYS A 125 12.53 -26.91 2.52
N GLN A 126 12.58 -27.34 3.78
CA GLN A 126 13.40 -28.48 4.17
C GLN A 126 12.68 -29.76 3.76
N LYS A 127 13.19 -30.43 2.72
CA LYS A 127 12.71 -31.74 2.27
C LYS A 127 13.00 -32.76 3.38
N THR A 128 12.03 -33.01 4.26
CA THR A 128 12.13 -34.14 5.20
C THR A 128 12.17 -35.43 4.40
N ARG A 129 13.22 -36.22 4.63
CA ARG A 129 13.56 -37.44 3.92
C ARG A 129 12.52 -38.53 4.15
#